data_AF-A0A7S1EBE0-F1
#
_entry.id   AF-A0A7S1EBE0-F1
#
_cell.length_a   1.000
_cell.length_b   1.000
_cell.length_c   1.000
_cell.angle_alpha   90.00
_cell.angle_beta   90.00
_cell.angle_gamma   90.00
#
_symmetry.space_group_name_H-M   'P 1'
#
loop_
_entity.id
_entity.type
_entity.pdbx_description
1 polymer ?
#
loop_
_entity_poly.entity_id
_entity_poly.type
_entity_poly.pdbx_seq_one_letter_code
_entity_poly.pdbx_strand_id
1 'polypeptide(L)'
;DLLNDADFYRYEHKVIYAAIGRLINSGRPADVVTVYDELIAIGKADECGGLGYLNALAQSVPTAANLRRYSEIVRERSILRKLIGAGDEVIADAFNPQGRSVAQLLDEAQAKMYRIGEEGARAQNGLVDIDQLLPT
;
A
#
# COMPACT_ATOMS: atom_id res chain seq x y z
N ASP A 1 -9.80 -3.10 -4.59
CA ASP A 1 -8.53 -2.48 -5.00
C ASP A 1 -7.33 -3.37 -4.70
N LEU A 2 -6.30 -3.29 -5.55
CA LEU A 2 -5.03 -4.01 -5.39
C LEU A 2 -4.10 -3.34 -4.36
N LEU A 3 -4.28 -2.04 -4.14
CA LEU A 3 -3.48 -1.23 -3.23
C LEU A 3 -4.33 -0.58 -2.14
N ASN A 4 -3.69 -0.27 -1.03
CA ASN A 4 -4.15 0.72 -0.07
C ASN A 4 -3.06 1.80 0.15
N ASP A 5 -3.42 2.87 0.84
CA ASP A 5 -2.52 3.98 1.17
C ASP A 5 -1.28 3.51 1.95
N ALA A 6 -1.41 2.54 2.86
CA ALA A 6 -0.28 2.00 3.63
C ALA A 6 0.75 1.24 2.76
N ASP A 7 0.39 0.85 1.52
CA ASP A 7 1.31 0.18 0.61
C ASP A 7 2.37 1.11 0.00
N PHE A 8 2.18 2.43 0.06
CA PHE A 8 3.17 3.39 -0.39
C PHE A 8 4.28 3.57 0.66
N TYR A 9 5.53 3.71 0.22
CA TYR A 9 6.64 3.91 1.16
C TYR A 9 6.69 5.36 1.66
N ARG A 10 6.64 6.31 0.72
CA ARG A 10 6.72 7.75 1.00
C ARG A 10 5.43 8.25 1.63
N TYR A 11 5.54 9.02 2.71
CA TYR A 11 4.40 9.55 3.43
C TYR A 11 3.47 10.37 2.52
N GLU A 12 4.05 11.28 1.74
CA GLU A 12 3.30 12.10 0.77
C GLU A 12 2.42 11.26 -0.15
N HIS A 13 2.94 10.13 -0.66
CA HIS A 13 2.21 9.25 -1.57
C HIS A 13 1.05 8.53 -0.88
N LYS A 14 1.20 8.16 0.41
CA LYS A 14 0.10 7.61 1.20
C LYS A 14 -1.05 8.61 1.30
N VAL A 15 -0.71 9.86 1.65
CA VAL A 15 -1.69 10.93 1.86
C VAL A 15 -2.40 11.29 0.54
N ILE A 16 -1.65 11.41 -0.56
CA ILE A 16 -2.20 11.66 -1.90
C ILE A 16 -3.16 10.52 -2.31
N TYR A 17 -2.74 9.26 -2.14
CA TYR A 17 -3.58 8.11 -2.48
C TYR A 17 -4.87 8.06 -1.64
N ALA A 18 -4.77 8.33 -0.33
CA ALA A 18 -5.93 8.41 0.55
C ALA A 18 -6.88 9.55 0.16
N ALA A 19 -6.36 10.72 -0.25
CA ALA A 19 -7.16 11.84 -0.73
C ALA A 19 -7.93 11.48 -2.02
N ILE A 20 -7.25 10.83 -2.98
CA ILE A 20 -7.88 10.29 -4.19
C ILE A 20 -9.00 9.31 -3.81
N GLY A 21 -8.75 8.37 -2.89
CA GLY A 21 -9.75 7.42 -2.42
C GLY A 21 -10.99 8.10 -1.83
N ARG A 22 -10.81 9.15 -1.01
CA ARG A 22 -11.94 9.93 -0.45
C ARG A 22 -12.75 10.64 -1.53
N LEU A 23 -12.09 11.23 -2.52
CA LEU A 23 -12.76 11.87 -3.66
C LEU A 23 -13.63 10.86 -4.42
N ILE A 24 -13.05 9.72 -4.80
CA ILE A 24 -13.76 8.68 -5.55
C ILE A 24 -14.92 8.09 -4.74
N ASN A 25 -14.71 7.79 -3.45
CA ASN A 25 -15.75 7.26 -2.56
C ASN A 25 -16.89 8.26 -2.31
N SER A 26 -16.63 9.56 -2.45
CA SER A 26 -17.67 10.61 -2.38
C SER A 26 -18.30 10.93 -3.74
N GLY A 27 -18.00 10.16 -4.79
CA GLY A 27 -18.52 10.38 -6.13
C GLY A 27 -17.95 11.61 -6.83
N ARG A 28 -16.86 12.19 -6.31
CA ARG A 28 -16.18 13.35 -6.91
C ARG A 28 -15.02 12.88 -7.80
N PRO A 29 -14.80 13.51 -8.96
CA PRO A 29 -13.66 13.19 -9.81
C PRO A 29 -12.35 13.53 -9.09
N ALA A 30 -11.33 12.70 -9.31
CA ALA A 30 -9.98 12.91 -8.80
C ALA A 30 -9.06 13.35 -9.95
N ASP A 31 -8.92 14.67 -10.12
CA ASP A 31 -7.93 15.30 -10.97
C ASP A 31 -6.93 16.09 -10.10
N VAL A 32 -5.91 16.67 -10.72
CA VAL A 32 -4.83 17.36 -9.99
C VAL A 32 -5.37 18.50 -9.11
N VAL A 33 -6.38 19.23 -9.58
CA VAL A 33 -6.96 20.37 -8.85
C VAL A 33 -7.81 19.86 -7.69
N THR A 34 -8.70 18.89 -7.93
CA THR A 34 -9.58 18.37 -6.87
C THR A 34 -8.80 17.64 -5.77
N VAL A 35 -7.72 16.93 -6.14
CA VAL A 35 -6.80 16.32 -5.17
C VAL A 35 -6.06 17.40 -4.38
N TYR A 36 -5.60 18.47 -5.03
CA TYR A 36 -4.93 19.56 -4.34
C TYR A 36 -5.86 20.26 -3.33
N ASP A 37 -7.10 20.56 -3.73
CA ASP A 37 -8.10 21.17 -2.86
C ASP A 37 -8.43 20.27 -1.65
N GLU A 38 -8.54 18.97 -1.87
CA GLU A 38 -8.74 17.98 -0.80
C GLU A 38 -7.54 17.98 0.17
N LEU A 39 -6.31 18.09 -0.34
CA LEU A 39 -5.11 18.19 0.49
C LEU A 39 -5.02 19.51 1.27
N ILE A 40 -5.49 20.62 0.70
CA ILE A 40 -5.63 21.91 1.41
C ILE A 40 -6.62 21.75 2.56
N ALA A 41 -7.80 21.16 2.29
CA ALA A 41 -8.86 21.00 3.28
C ALA A 41 -8.42 20.23 4.52
N ILE A 42 -7.48 19.29 4.37
CA ILE A 42 -6.90 18.52 5.48
C ILE A 42 -5.56 19.07 6.00
N GLY A 43 -5.10 20.22 5.49
CA GLY A 43 -3.84 20.86 5.91
C GLY A 43 -2.57 20.09 5.53
N LYS A 44 -2.60 19.29 4.46
CA LYS A 44 -1.49 18.44 4.01
C LYS A 44 -0.88 18.82 2.66
N ALA A 45 -1.39 19.86 2.01
CA ALA A 45 -0.93 20.30 0.69
C ALA A 45 0.58 20.55 0.62
N ASP A 46 1.13 21.31 1.57
CA ASP A 46 2.56 21.65 1.57
C ASP A 46 3.45 20.45 1.90
N GLU A 47 3.04 19.62 2.87
CA GLU A 47 3.73 18.36 3.20
C GLU A 47 3.78 17.41 2.00
N CYS A 48 2.77 17.45 1.13
CA CYS A 48 2.71 16.64 -0.08
C CYS A 48 3.43 17.28 -1.29
N GLY A 49 4.17 18.39 -1.10
CA GLY A 49 4.92 19.06 -2.18
C GLY A 49 4.11 20.04 -3.03
N GLY A 50 2.85 20.28 -2.66
CA GLY A 50 1.97 21.25 -3.31
C GLY A 50 1.55 20.90 -4.74
N LEU A 51 0.90 21.86 -5.40
CA LEU A 51 0.32 21.67 -6.74
C LEU A 51 1.37 21.34 -7.80
N GLY A 52 2.59 21.89 -7.68
CA GLY A 52 3.70 21.62 -8.60
C GLY A 52 4.10 20.14 -8.59
N TYR A 53 4.15 19.52 -7.40
CA TYR A 53 4.48 18.10 -7.29
C TYR A 53 3.39 17.19 -7.86
N LEU A 54 2.12 17.50 -7.63
CA LEU A 54 1.00 16.76 -8.21
C LEU A 54 0.99 16.82 -9.74
N ASN A 55 1.28 17.99 -10.32
CA ASN A 55 1.43 18.14 -11.77
C ASN A 55 2.59 17.28 -12.31
N ALA A 56 3.74 17.28 -11.61
CA ALA A 56 4.87 16.45 -12.00
C ALA A 56 4.53 14.95 -11.94
N LEU A 57 3.79 14.51 -10.92
CA LEU A 57 3.29 13.13 -10.83
C LEU A 57 2.38 12.78 -12.00
N ALA A 58 1.40 13.64 -12.31
CA ALA A 58 0.47 13.42 -13.42
C ALA A 58 1.18 13.33 -14.78
N GLN A 59 2.28 14.09 -14.96
CA GLN A 59 3.09 14.07 -16.18
C GLN A 59 4.13 12.94 -16.24
N SER A 60 4.47 12.34 -15.09
CA SER A 60 5.48 11.27 -15.00
C SER A 60 5.03 9.94 -15.61
N VAL A 61 3.73 9.77 -15.84
CA VAL A 61 3.14 8.54 -16.39
C VAL A 61 2.52 8.85 -17.76
N PRO A 62 3.18 8.47 -18.86
CA PRO A 62 2.69 8.78 -20.21
C PRO A 62 1.35 8.11 -20.54
N THR A 63 1.12 6.91 -20.03
CA THR A 63 -0.13 6.16 -20.24
C THR A 63 -0.49 5.32 -19.01
N ALA A 64 -1.79 5.12 -18.77
CA ALA A 64 -2.29 4.23 -17.74
C ALA A 64 -2.20 2.73 -18.11
N ALA A 65 -1.67 2.38 -19.29
CA ALA A 65 -1.63 1.00 -19.79
C ALA A 65 -0.86 0.04 -18.85
N ASN A 66 0.14 0.56 -18.14
CA ASN A 66 0.96 -0.21 -17.19
C ASN A 66 0.51 -0.06 -15.72
N LEU A 67 -0.64 0.57 -15.44
CA LEU A 67 -1.08 0.88 -14.08
C LEU A 67 -1.14 -0.36 -13.18
N ARG A 68 -1.66 -1.48 -13.72
CA ARG A 68 -1.72 -2.76 -13.00
C ARG A 68 -0.34 -3.23 -12.57
N ARG A 69 0.62 -3.28 -13.51
CA ARG A 69 2.00 -3.71 -13.23
C ARG A 69 2.69 -2.83 -12.20
N TYR A 70 2.52 -1.51 -12.26
CA TYR A 70 3.09 -0.62 -11.24
C TYR A 70 2.44 -0.82 -9.87
N SER A 71 1.13 -1.09 -9.85
CA SER A 71 0.42 -1.39 -8.61
C SER A 71 0.91 -2.69 -7.97
N GLU A 72 1.19 -3.71 -8.78
CA GLU A 72 1.80 -4.97 -8.32
C GLU A 72 3.19 -4.76 -7.73
N ILE A 73 4.04 -3.94 -8.38
CA ILE A 73 5.37 -3.61 -7.85
C ILE A 73 5.28 -2.91 -6.50
N VAL A 74 4.37 -1.93 -6.35
CA VAL A 74 4.18 -1.23 -5.06
C VAL A 74 3.71 -2.21 -3.99
N ARG A 75 2.79 -3.12 -4.33
CA ARG A 75 2.26 -4.13 -3.42
C ARG A 75 3.34 -5.11 -2.96
N GLU A 76 4.13 -5.65 -3.88
CA GLU A 76 5.25 -6.55 -3.57
C GLU A 76 6.25 -5.88 -2.63
N ARG A 77 6.62 -4.63 -2.92
CA ARG A 77 7.53 -3.85 -2.05
C ARG A 77 6.90 -3.55 -0.68
N SER A 78 5.59 -3.35 -0.59
CA SER A 78 4.87 -3.20 0.68
C SER A 78 4.98 -4.46 1.54
N ILE A 79 4.73 -5.64 0.96
CA ILE A 79 4.80 -6.93 1.65
C ILE A 79 6.21 -7.17 2.20
N LEU A 80 7.24 -6.92 1.40
CA LEU A 80 8.63 -7.05 1.84
C LEU A 80 8.95 -6.15 3.05
N ARG A 81 8.45 -4.91 3.06
CA ARG A 81 8.63 -4.00 4.21
C ARG A 81 7.92 -4.50 5.47
N LYS A 82 6.70 -5.04 5.32
CA LYS A 82 5.95 -5.64 6.44
C LYS A 82 6.67 -6.86 7.01
N LEU A 83 7.25 -7.69 6.13
CA LEU A 83 8.04 -8.84 6.53
C LEU A 83 9.28 -8.44 7.34
N ILE A 84 10.00 -7.40 6.90
CA ILE A 84 11.14 -6.85 7.64
C ILE A 84 10.70 -6.37 9.03
N GLY A 85 9.65 -5.52 9.09
CA GLY A 85 9.17 -4.98 10.37
C GLY A 85 8.71 -6.07 11.34
N ALA A 86 8.02 -7.10 10.85
CA ALA A 86 7.63 -8.23 11.68
C ALA A 86 8.84 -9.06 12.17
N GLY A 87 9.90 -9.18 11.35
CA GLY A 87 11.16 -9.78 11.78
C GLY A 87 11.83 -9.00 12.91
N ASP A 88 11.90 -7.67 12.78
CA ASP A 88 12.46 -6.79 13.82
C ASP A 88 11.69 -6.89 15.14
N GLU A 89 10.36 -6.96 15.08
CA GLU A 89 9.50 -7.18 16.25
C GLU A 89 9.76 -8.54 16.92
N VAL A 90 9.86 -9.62 16.14
CA VAL A 90 10.15 -10.96 16.66
C VAL A 90 11.51 -10.99 17.36
N ILE A 91 12.52 -10.33 16.78
CA ILE A 91 13.84 -10.20 17.40
C ILE A 91 13.74 -9.43 18.71
N ALA A 92 13.05 -8.28 18.72
CA ALA A 92 12.87 -7.46 19.92
C ALA A 92 12.14 -8.23 21.04
N ASP A 93 11.09 -8.96 20.70
CA ASP A 93 10.30 -9.78 21.61
C ASP A 93 11.13 -10.93 22.21
N ALA A 94 12.03 -11.54 21.42
CA ALA A 94 12.94 -12.58 21.90
C ALA A 94 14.00 -12.04 22.87
N PHE A 95 14.51 -10.82 22.64
CA PHE A 95 15.44 -10.16 23.56
C PHE A 95 14.77 -9.69 24.85
N ASN A 96 13.49 -9.29 24.79
CA ASN A 96 12.75 -8.76 25.92
C ASN A 96 11.34 -9.39 26.03
N PRO A 97 11.23 -10.60 26.60
CA PRO A 97 9.97 -11.34 26.67
C PRO A 97 8.86 -10.66 27.49
N GLN A 98 9.18 -9.71 28.37
CA GLN A 98 8.20 -8.98 29.20
C GLN A 98 7.22 -9.92 29.97
N GLY A 99 7.72 -11.07 30.43
CA GLY A 99 6.91 -12.06 31.17
C GLY A 99 6.11 -13.04 30.32
N ARG A 100 6.17 -12.94 28.97
CA ARG A 100 5.62 -13.93 28.05
C ARG A 100 6.46 -15.20 28.05
N SER A 101 5.81 -16.35 27.96
CA SER A 101 6.47 -17.65 27.78
C SER A 101 6.99 -17.81 26.35
N VAL A 102 7.98 -18.70 26.16
CA VAL A 102 8.52 -19.00 24.82
C VAL A 102 7.43 -19.47 23.86
N ALA A 103 6.46 -20.27 24.33
CA ALA A 103 5.34 -20.72 23.52
C ALA A 103 4.49 -19.55 23.01
N GLN A 104 4.17 -18.58 23.88
CA GLN A 104 3.42 -17.39 23.49
C GLN A 104 4.17 -16.55 22.45
N LEU A 105 5.48 -16.37 22.61
CA LEU A 105 6.30 -15.63 21.65
C LEU A 105 6.33 -16.32 20.27
N LEU A 106 6.41 -17.64 20.24
CA LEU A 106 6.37 -18.41 18.99
C LEU A 106 5.00 -18.31 18.31
N ASP A 107 3.90 -18.43 19.06
CA ASP A 107 2.54 -18.31 18.54
C ASP A 107 2.30 -16.89 17.97
N GLU A 108 2.73 -15.85 18.68
CA GLU A 108 2.66 -14.45 18.22
C GLU A 108 3.46 -14.24 16.92
N ALA A 109 4.68 -14.79 16.84
CA ALA A 109 5.51 -14.72 15.65
C ALA A 109 4.85 -15.43 14.46
N GLN A 110 4.33 -16.64 14.66
CA GLN A 110 3.61 -17.39 13.63
C GLN A 110 2.37 -16.62 13.14
N ALA A 111 1.58 -16.06 14.05
CA ALA A 111 0.41 -15.27 13.70
C ALA A 111 0.78 -13.99 12.91
N LYS A 112 1.92 -13.36 13.19
CA LYS A 112 2.43 -12.22 12.41
C LYS A 112 2.83 -12.66 10.99
N MET A 113 3.62 -13.73 10.86
CA MET A 113 4.05 -14.25 9.56
C MET A 113 2.86 -14.69 8.70
N TYR A 114 1.89 -15.36 9.32
CA TYR A 114 0.69 -15.83 8.63
C TYR A 114 -0.13 -14.67 8.05
N ARG A 115 -0.38 -13.60 8.83
CA ARG A 115 -1.11 -12.41 8.35
C ARG A 115 -0.44 -11.77 7.14
N ILE A 116 0.89 -11.66 7.15
CA ILE A 116 1.65 -11.13 6.00
C ILE A 116 1.54 -12.07 4.80
N GLY A 117 1.58 -13.39 5.02
CA GLY A 117 1.37 -14.40 4.00
C GLY A 117 -0.01 -14.30 3.33
N GLU A 118 -1.08 -14.12 4.11
CA GLU A 118 -2.43 -13.91 3.57
C GLU A 118 -2.53 -12.63 2.72
N GLU A 119 -1.91 -11.54 3.18
CA GLU A 119 -1.85 -10.29 2.43
C GLU A 119 -1.07 -10.42 1.12
N GLY A 120 -0.07 -11.29 1.08
CA GLY A 120 0.73 -11.61 -0.11
C GLY A 120 0.02 -12.55 -1.08
N ALA A 121 -0.66 -13.58 -0.60
CA ALA A 121 -1.41 -14.53 -1.44
C ALA A 121 -2.54 -13.84 -2.22
N ARG A 122 -3.20 -12.84 -1.62
CA ARG A 122 -4.18 -11.99 -2.33
C ARG A 122 -3.59 -11.25 -3.53
N ALA A 123 -2.29 -10.98 -3.54
CA ALA A 123 -1.63 -10.36 -4.68
C ALA A 123 -1.42 -11.34 -5.85
N GLN A 124 -1.28 -12.64 -5.58
CA GLN A 124 -1.08 -13.68 -6.60
C GLN A 124 -2.40 -14.18 -7.22
N ASN A 125 -3.49 -14.24 -6.45
CA ASN A 125 -4.79 -14.72 -6.96
C ASN A 125 -5.46 -13.78 -7.99
N GLY A 126 -4.85 -12.64 -8.33
CA GLY A 126 -5.22 -11.81 -9.49
C GLY A 126 -4.67 -12.32 -10.83
N LEU A 127 -3.89 -13.39 -10.81
CA LEU A 127 -3.28 -14.03 -11.98
C LEU A 127 -4.16 -15.21 -12.43
N VAL A 128 -5.16 -14.93 -13.27
CA VAL A 128 -5.65 -15.94 -14.21
C VAL A 128 -5.29 -15.44 -15.60
N ASP A 129 -4.31 -16.09 -16.20
CA ASP A 129 -3.93 -15.94 -17.59
C ASP A 129 -5.18 -16.14 -18.46
N ILE A 130 -5.45 -15.18 -19.35
CA ILE A 130 -6.64 -15.17 -20.24
C ILE A 130 -6.77 -16.48 -21.04
N ASP A 131 -5.64 -17.15 -21.26
CA ASP A 131 -5.53 -18.42 -21.96
C ASP A 131 -6.26 -19.58 -21.25
N GLN A 132 -6.59 -19.44 -19.97
CA GLN A 132 -7.34 -20.44 -19.18
C GLN A 132 -8.85 -20.16 -19.11
N LEU A 133 -9.34 -19.07 -19.70
CA LEU A 133 -10.74 -18.62 -19.61
C LEU A 133 -11.54 -18.77 -20.92
N LEU A 134 -10.93 -19.28 -21.98
CA LEU A 134 -11.64 -19.63 -23.22
C LEU A 134 -11.84 -21.16 -23.27
N PRO A 135 -13.08 -21.67 -23.22
CA PRO A 135 -13.34 -23.02 -23.68
C PRO A 135 -13.04 -23.07 -25.18
N THR A 136 -12.17 -24.00 -25.58
CA THR A 136 -11.97 -24.37 -27.00
C THR A 136 -13.27 -24.74 -27.68
#